data_AF-A0A3M0GZR8-F1
#
_entry.id   AF-A0A3M0GZR8-F1
#
_cell.length_a   1.000
_cell.length_b   1.000
_cell.length_c   1.000
_cell.angle_alpha   90.00
_cell.angle_beta   90.00
_cell.angle_gamma   90.00
#
_symmetry.space_group_name_H-M   'P 1'
#
loop_
_entity.id
_entity.type
_entity.pdbx_description
1 polymer ?
#
loop_
_entity_poly.entity_id
_entity_poly.type
_entity_poly.pdbx_seq_one_letter_code
_entity_poly.pdbx_strand_id
1 'polypeptide(L)'
;MMRILRFIGHLTLILFFTVLTQIGGIIYLVVVILFRKSVAVRWIVFASIYLLSTFLIVPYLAPVFGREKIATGDGVVIHNFFTTIANRNYVVPKVNTLLREVTLDARKSYPTIEVHCLDGNFPFWDGFPLLPHLSHNDGKKLDISLLYTDDSGELTNTKPSRSGYGVFEKPLASEHNQNDVCKSKGYWQYDFPKYLTLGKNSDSLLFSVKANKKLIQSILNQRAISKVFIEPHLKMRMGLEHSKLRYHGCRAVRHDDHIHIQVK
;
A
#
# COMPACT_ATOMS: atom_id res chain seq x y z
N MET A 1 8.07 -41.72 -2.50
CA MET A 1 8.53 -40.54 -1.74
C MET A 1 8.93 -39.36 -2.64
N MET A 2 9.99 -39.44 -3.47
CA MET A 2 10.49 -38.29 -4.25
C MET A 2 9.46 -37.63 -5.21
N ARG A 3 8.56 -38.39 -5.83
CA ARG A 3 7.49 -37.84 -6.69
C ARG A 3 6.49 -36.99 -5.90
N ILE A 4 6.15 -37.43 -4.68
CA ILE A 4 5.24 -36.73 -3.77
C ILE A 4 5.88 -35.43 -3.30
N LEU A 5 7.16 -35.46 -2.89
CA LEU A 5 7.88 -34.23 -2.49
C LEU A 5 7.95 -33.20 -3.62
N ARG A 6 8.19 -33.63 -4.86
CA ARG A 6 8.18 -32.73 -6.03
C ARG A 6 6.81 -32.10 -6.27
N PHE A 7 5.75 -32.90 -6.15
CA PHE A 7 4.37 -32.41 -6.28
C PHE A 7 4.06 -31.35 -5.21
N ILE A 8 4.37 -31.65 -3.93
CA ILE A 8 4.19 -30.71 -2.83
C ILE A 8 4.98 -29.42 -3.08
N GLY A 9 6.24 -29.52 -3.54
CA GLY A 9 7.05 -28.35 -3.86
C GLY A 9 6.42 -27.45 -4.93
N HIS A 10 5.90 -28.03 -6.02
CA HIS A 10 5.19 -27.26 -7.04
C HIS A 10 3.90 -26.64 -6.50
N LEU A 11 3.11 -27.38 -5.71
CA LEU A 11 1.89 -26.86 -5.11
C LEU A 11 2.18 -25.66 -4.19
N THR A 12 3.20 -25.75 -3.34
CA THR A 12 3.62 -24.66 -2.47
C THR A 12 4.02 -23.42 -3.27
N LEU A 13 4.77 -23.59 -4.37
CA LEU A 13 5.18 -22.47 -5.23
C LEU A 13 3.98 -21.83 -5.94
N ILE A 14 3.02 -22.63 -6.42
CA ILE A 14 1.78 -22.12 -7.01
C ILE A 14 1.03 -21.27 -6.00
N LEU A 15 0.80 -21.79 -4.79
CA LEU A 15 0.09 -21.07 -3.74
C LEU A 15 0.84 -19.79 -3.33
N PHE A 16 2.16 -19.89 -3.15
CA PHE A 16 3.00 -18.74 -2.80
C PHE A 16 2.90 -17.63 -3.85
N PHE A 17 3.11 -17.93 -5.13
CA PHE A 17 3.04 -16.91 -6.18
C PHE A 17 1.63 -16.38 -6.40
N THR A 18 0.58 -17.21 -6.22
CA THR A 18 -0.81 -16.74 -6.26
C THR A 18 -1.08 -15.75 -5.13
N VAL A 19 -0.76 -16.08 -3.88
CA VAL A 19 -0.99 -15.18 -2.74
C VAL A 19 -0.18 -13.88 -2.86
N LEU A 20 1.06 -13.97 -3.35
CA LEU A 20 1.94 -12.82 -3.46
C LEU A 20 1.55 -11.84 -4.58
N THR A 21 1.02 -12.35 -5.70
CA THR A 21 0.91 -11.59 -6.95
C THR A 21 -0.42 -11.69 -7.69
N GLN A 22 -1.35 -12.48 -7.16
CA GLN A 22 -2.60 -12.95 -7.78
C GLN A 22 -2.42 -13.83 -9.03
N ILE A 23 -1.50 -13.48 -9.94
CA ILE A 23 -1.35 -14.13 -11.26
C ILE A 23 -0.24 -15.19 -11.31
N GLY A 24 0.76 -15.06 -10.44
CA GLY A 24 2.03 -15.77 -10.57
C GLY A 24 1.89 -17.29 -10.45
N GLY A 25 0.96 -17.80 -9.66
CA GLY A 25 0.75 -19.25 -9.54
C GLY A 25 0.19 -19.88 -10.81
N ILE A 26 -0.72 -19.20 -11.50
CA ILE A 26 -1.26 -19.65 -12.80
C ILE A 26 -0.14 -19.65 -13.85
N ILE A 27 0.65 -18.58 -13.92
CA ILE A 27 1.79 -18.50 -14.86
C ILE A 27 2.81 -19.60 -14.57
N TYR A 28 3.14 -19.82 -13.30
CA TYR A 28 4.06 -20.88 -12.89
C TYR A 28 3.54 -22.26 -13.28
N LEU A 29 2.25 -22.53 -13.05
CA LEU A 29 1.60 -23.78 -13.42
C LEU A 29 1.70 -24.05 -14.94
N VAL A 30 1.35 -23.05 -15.76
CA VAL A 30 1.45 -23.13 -17.23
C VAL A 30 2.87 -23.46 -17.66
N VAL A 31 3.87 -22.78 -17.08
CA VAL A 31 5.28 -23.01 -17.43
C VAL A 31 5.74 -24.41 -17.06
N VAL A 32 5.37 -24.91 -15.87
CA VAL A 32 5.77 -26.25 -15.43
C VAL A 32 5.12 -27.36 -16.26
N ILE A 33 3.90 -27.15 -16.76
CA ILE A 33 3.19 -28.11 -17.63
C ILE A 33 3.79 -28.11 -19.04
N LEU A 34 3.98 -26.94 -19.64
CA LEU A 34 4.36 -26.81 -21.05
C LEU A 34 5.87 -27.00 -21.31
N PHE A 35 6.72 -26.61 -20.36
CA PHE A 35 8.17 -26.62 -20.57
C PHE A 35 8.83 -27.77 -19.81
N ARG A 36 9.12 -28.88 -20.50
CA ARG A 36 9.84 -30.04 -19.94
C ARG A 36 11.38 -29.92 -19.96
N LYS A 37 11.90 -28.69 -20.12
CA LYS A 37 13.35 -28.39 -20.17
C LYS A 37 13.96 -28.37 -18.76
N SER A 38 15.26 -28.07 -18.69
CA SER A 38 15.99 -27.92 -17.41
C SER A 38 15.29 -26.93 -16.47
N VAL A 39 15.53 -27.09 -15.17
CA VAL A 39 14.95 -26.22 -14.12
C VAL A 39 15.28 -24.75 -14.39
N ALA A 40 16.53 -24.44 -14.79
CA ALA A 40 16.96 -23.09 -15.11
C ALA A 40 16.13 -22.46 -16.24
N VAL A 41 15.90 -23.20 -17.33
CA VAL A 41 15.10 -22.70 -18.45
C VAL A 41 13.65 -22.44 -18.05
N ARG A 42 13.06 -23.30 -17.20
CA ARG A 42 11.71 -23.06 -16.68
C ARG A 42 11.61 -21.76 -15.87
N TRP A 43 12.59 -21.48 -15.03
CA TRP A 43 12.61 -20.23 -14.26
C TRP A 43 12.80 -18.99 -15.14
N ILE A 44 13.65 -19.07 -16.16
CA ILE A 44 13.82 -17.99 -17.14
C ILE A 44 12.49 -17.73 -17.85
N VAL A 45 11.86 -18.78 -18.39
CA VAL A 45 10.56 -18.66 -19.08
C VAL A 45 9.47 -18.14 -18.13
N PHE A 46 9.41 -18.61 -16.88
CA PHE A 46 8.50 -18.10 -15.87
C PHE A 46 8.70 -16.60 -15.63
N ALA A 47 9.94 -16.17 -15.39
CA ALA A 47 10.25 -14.76 -15.18
C ALA A 47 9.88 -13.91 -16.41
N SER A 48 10.21 -14.36 -17.62
CA SER A 48 9.86 -13.66 -18.86
C SER A 48 8.35 -13.52 -19.03
N ILE A 49 7.59 -14.63 -18.94
CA ILE A 49 6.13 -14.60 -19.10
C ILE A 49 5.48 -13.78 -17.97
N TYR A 50 5.98 -13.90 -16.74
CA TYR A 50 5.48 -13.13 -15.60
C TYR A 50 5.65 -11.62 -15.79
N LEU A 51 6.85 -11.18 -16.22
CA LEU A 51 7.12 -9.77 -16.48
C LEU A 51 6.30 -9.25 -17.67
N LEU A 52 6.24 -10.00 -18.77
CA LEU A 52 5.38 -9.67 -19.90
C LEU A 52 3.92 -9.55 -19.48
N SER A 53 3.43 -10.48 -18.67
CA SER A 53 2.06 -10.43 -18.16
C SER A 53 1.82 -9.20 -17.28
N THR A 54 2.69 -8.97 -16.30
CA THR A 54 2.60 -7.86 -15.33
C THR A 54 2.62 -6.48 -16.01
N PHE A 55 3.44 -6.30 -17.05
CA PHE A 55 3.62 -4.99 -17.67
C PHE A 55 2.83 -4.77 -18.96
N LEU A 56 2.48 -5.83 -19.72
CA LEU A 56 1.87 -5.70 -21.04
C LEU A 56 0.49 -6.35 -21.18
N ILE A 57 0.10 -7.26 -20.28
CA ILE A 57 -1.19 -7.97 -20.39
C ILE A 57 -2.15 -7.48 -19.31
N VAL A 58 -1.73 -7.59 -18.05
CA VAL A 58 -2.57 -7.28 -16.88
C VAL A 58 -3.10 -5.84 -16.90
N PRO A 59 -2.32 -4.79 -17.23
CA PRO A 59 -2.85 -3.43 -17.26
C PRO A 59 -4.01 -3.23 -18.25
N TYR A 60 -4.04 -4.00 -19.34
CA TYR A 60 -5.11 -3.93 -20.35
C TYR A 60 -6.30 -4.83 -20.03
N LEU A 61 -6.09 -5.92 -19.28
CA LEU A 61 -7.18 -6.81 -18.86
C LEU A 61 -7.88 -6.33 -17.58
N ALA A 62 -7.15 -5.71 -16.65
CA ALA A 62 -7.68 -5.25 -15.37
C ALA A 62 -8.96 -4.38 -15.49
N PRO A 63 -9.10 -3.47 -16.49
CA PRO A 63 -10.32 -2.68 -16.65
C PRO A 63 -11.59 -3.50 -16.86
N VAL A 64 -11.50 -4.67 -17.50
CA VAL A 64 -12.63 -5.59 -17.66
C VAL A 64 -13.15 -6.10 -16.31
N PHE A 65 -12.27 -6.17 -15.32
CA PHE A 65 -12.59 -6.55 -13.93
C PHE A 65 -12.88 -5.33 -13.04
N GLY A 66 -13.07 -4.15 -13.61
CA GLY A 66 -13.35 -2.91 -12.87
C GLY A 66 -12.14 -2.36 -12.12
N ARG A 67 -10.92 -2.68 -12.58
CA ARG A 67 -9.66 -2.24 -11.99
C ARG A 67 -8.82 -1.45 -12.99
N GLU A 68 -8.12 -0.46 -12.48
CA GLU A 68 -7.12 0.29 -13.21
C GLU A 68 -5.82 0.26 -12.42
N LYS A 69 -4.69 0.23 -13.14
CA LYS A 69 -3.41 0.52 -12.51
C LYS A 69 -3.42 1.96 -12.02
N ILE A 70 -2.82 2.20 -10.84
CA ILE A 70 -2.68 3.57 -10.32
C ILE A 70 -1.92 4.42 -11.34
N ALA A 71 -2.51 5.54 -11.74
CA ALA A 71 -1.93 6.47 -12.69
C ALA A 71 -0.84 7.30 -11.99
N THR A 72 0.42 7.12 -12.41
CA THR A 72 1.58 7.88 -11.91
C THR A 72 1.87 9.08 -12.80
N GLY A 73 2.43 10.14 -12.23
CA GLY A 73 2.65 11.43 -12.90
C GLY A 73 1.99 12.57 -12.12
N ASP A 74 2.32 13.82 -12.47
CA ASP A 74 1.74 15.03 -11.85
C ASP A 74 1.80 15.07 -10.32
N GLY A 75 2.78 14.39 -9.73
CA GLY A 75 2.97 14.29 -8.28
C GLY A 75 2.40 13.04 -7.62
N VAL A 76 1.81 12.12 -8.37
CA VAL A 76 1.43 10.80 -7.89
C VAL A 76 2.54 9.80 -8.22
N VAL A 77 3.02 9.10 -7.20
CA VAL A 77 4.16 8.17 -7.31
C VAL A 77 3.83 6.85 -6.61
N ILE A 78 4.24 5.72 -7.19
CA ILE A 78 4.25 4.44 -6.46
C ILE A 78 5.51 4.40 -5.61
N HIS A 79 5.36 4.27 -4.30
CA HIS A 79 6.48 4.37 -3.37
C HIS A 79 7.55 3.28 -3.56
N ASN A 80 7.11 2.02 -3.71
CA ASN A 80 8.01 0.88 -3.80
C ASN A 80 7.73 0.09 -5.08
N PHE A 81 8.78 -0.17 -5.87
CA PHE A 81 8.69 -0.99 -7.07
C PHE A 81 8.11 -2.40 -6.83
N PHE A 82 8.29 -2.94 -5.61
CA PHE A 82 7.68 -4.21 -5.20
C PHE A 82 6.17 -4.23 -5.43
N THR A 83 5.43 -3.17 -5.10
CA THR A 83 3.98 -3.14 -5.29
C THR A 83 3.60 -3.21 -6.76
N THR A 84 4.45 -2.71 -7.66
CA THR A 84 4.25 -2.83 -9.10
C THR A 84 4.51 -4.25 -9.59
N ILE A 85 5.67 -4.83 -9.26
CA ILE A 85 5.99 -6.19 -9.72
C ILE A 85 5.08 -7.24 -9.11
N ALA A 86 4.53 -7.01 -7.91
CA ALA A 86 3.58 -7.89 -7.25
C ALA A 86 2.13 -7.62 -7.68
N ASN A 87 1.88 -6.69 -8.61
CA ASN A 87 0.55 -6.31 -9.07
C ASN A 87 -0.38 -5.82 -7.93
N ARG A 88 0.15 -5.11 -6.93
CA ARG A 88 -0.57 -4.58 -5.75
C ARG A 88 -0.97 -3.10 -5.88
N ASN A 89 -0.76 -2.51 -7.07
CA ASN A 89 -1.05 -1.11 -7.39
C ASN A 89 -2.24 -0.94 -8.33
N TYR A 90 -3.28 -1.75 -8.17
CA TYR A 90 -4.54 -1.62 -8.90
C TYR A 90 -5.65 -1.12 -7.99
N VAL A 91 -6.54 -0.29 -8.52
CA VAL A 91 -7.64 0.35 -7.79
C VAL A 91 -8.85 0.49 -8.71
N VAL A 92 -10.02 0.86 -8.18
CA VAL A 92 -11.14 1.27 -9.05
C VAL A 92 -10.86 2.63 -9.70
N PRO A 93 -11.39 2.94 -10.90
CA PRO A 93 -11.11 4.19 -11.62
C PRO A 93 -11.33 5.46 -10.79
N LYS A 94 -12.33 5.42 -9.90
CA LYS A 94 -12.66 6.51 -8.98
C LYS A 94 -11.51 6.90 -8.04
N VAL A 95 -10.64 5.95 -7.67
CA VAL A 95 -9.45 6.23 -6.84
C VAL A 95 -8.41 7.01 -7.65
N ASN A 96 -8.21 6.68 -8.93
CA ASN A 96 -7.32 7.45 -9.82
C ASN A 96 -7.81 8.89 -9.98
N THR A 97 -9.11 9.09 -10.20
CA THR A 97 -9.70 10.44 -10.26
C THR A 97 -9.46 11.19 -8.95
N LEU A 98 -9.73 10.55 -7.81
CA LEU A 98 -9.52 11.13 -6.48
C LEU A 98 -8.04 11.50 -6.25
N LEU A 99 -7.09 10.64 -6.60
CA LEU A 99 -5.66 10.91 -6.44
C LEU A 99 -5.22 12.14 -7.22
N ARG A 100 -5.69 12.27 -8.47
CA ARG A 100 -5.39 13.46 -9.29
C ARG A 100 -5.93 14.73 -8.63
N GLU A 101 -7.18 14.72 -8.19
CA GLU A 101 -7.83 15.88 -7.56
C GLU A 101 -7.18 16.27 -6.23
N VAL A 102 -6.84 15.28 -5.39
CA VAL A 102 -6.15 15.48 -4.11
C VAL A 102 -4.77 16.06 -4.33
N THR A 103 -3.99 15.50 -5.26
CA THR A 103 -2.62 15.96 -5.56
C THR A 103 -2.63 17.39 -6.09
N LEU A 104 -3.52 17.70 -7.04
CA LEU A 104 -3.66 19.06 -7.57
C LEU A 104 -4.05 20.07 -6.47
N ASP A 105 -4.97 19.72 -5.57
CA ASP A 105 -5.37 20.63 -4.49
C ASP A 105 -4.28 20.82 -3.43
N ALA A 106 -3.56 19.75 -3.09
CA ALA A 106 -2.46 19.81 -2.11
C ALA A 106 -1.28 20.65 -2.66
N ARG A 107 -0.98 20.51 -3.95
CA ARG A 107 0.09 21.27 -4.63
C ARG A 107 -0.16 22.76 -4.77
N LYS A 108 -1.40 23.24 -4.61
CA LYS A 108 -1.67 24.69 -4.50
C LYS A 108 -0.95 25.32 -3.30
N SER A 109 -0.81 24.57 -2.22
CA SER A 109 -0.12 25.03 -1.00
C SER A 109 1.33 24.56 -0.94
N TYR A 110 1.62 23.38 -1.53
CA TYR A 110 2.93 22.76 -1.49
C TYR A 110 3.33 22.24 -2.88
N PRO A 111 3.82 23.10 -3.79
CA PRO A 111 3.97 22.75 -5.21
C PRO A 111 4.86 21.55 -5.51
N THR A 112 5.83 21.26 -4.64
CA THR A 112 6.86 20.23 -4.84
C THR A 112 6.52 18.88 -4.23
N ILE A 113 5.43 18.76 -3.46
CA ILE A 113 5.13 17.50 -2.76
C ILE A 113 4.66 16.43 -3.74
N GLU A 114 4.96 15.19 -3.37
CA GLU A 114 4.47 13.98 -4.02
C GLU A 114 3.53 13.20 -3.08
N VAL A 115 2.48 12.64 -3.66
CA VAL A 115 1.57 11.70 -3.03
C VAL A 115 2.07 10.29 -3.34
N HIS A 116 2.78 9.71 -2.37
CA HIS A 116 3.33 8.36 -2.49
C HIS A 116 2.28 7.32 -2.14
N CYS A 117 1.85 6.56 -3.15
CA CYS A 117 0.92 5.46 -3.04
C CYS A 117 1.66 4.19 -2.59
N LEU A 118 1.09 3.52 -1.59
CA LEU A 118 1.55 2.24 -1.06
C LEU A 118 0.70 1.10 -1.64
N ASP A 119 0.12 0.24 -0.80
CA ASP A 119 -0.74 -0.86 -1.28
C ASP A 119 -2.14 -0.36 -1.67
N GLY A 120 -2.56 -0.74 -2.88
CA GLY A 120 -3.90 -0.52 -3.41
C GLY A 120 -4.69 -1.83 -3.40
N ASN A 121 -4.59 -2.61 -4.48
CA ASN A 121 -5.26 -3.90 -4.66
C ASN A 121 -4.56 -4.72 -5.75
N PHE A 122 -5.02 -5.96 -5.89
CA PHE A 122 -4.76 -6.81 -7.05
C PHE A 122 -5.66 -6.47 -8.26
N PRO A 123 -5.25 -6.85 -9.48
CA PRO A 123 -5.90 -6.44 -10.74
C PRO A 123 -7.24 -7.12 -11.03
N PHE A 124 -7.55 -8.27 -10.42
CA PHE A 124 -8.70 -9.08 -10.84
C PHE A 124 -9.63 -9.46 -9.69
N TRP A 125 -10.94 -9.30 -9.91
CA TRP A 125 -12.09 -9.64 -9.04
C TRP A 125 -12.00 -9.17 -7.58
N ASP A 126 -13.16 -9.14 -6.92
CA ASP A 126 -13.26 -8.78 -5.51
C ASP A 126 -12.98 -10.01 -4.61
N GLY A 127 -12.60 -9.74 -3.36
CA GLY A 127 -12.47 -10.75 -2.30
C GLY A 127 -11.12 -11.46 -2.24
N PHE A 128 -10.21 -11.24 -3.20
CA PHE A 128 -8.86 -11.81 -3.11
C PHE A 128 -8.06 -11.18 -1.95
N PRO A 129 -7.47 -11.97 -1.03
CA PRO A 129 -6.81 -11.44 0.15
C PRO A 129 -5.47 -10.80 -0.20
N LEU A 130 -5.31 -9.51 0.10
CA LEU A 130 -4.05 -8.79 -0.02
C LEU A 130 -3.32 -8.84 1.33
N LEU A 131 -2.43 -9.81 1.56
CA LEU A 131 -1.67 -9.87 2.82
C LEU A 131 -0.61 -8.76 2.89
N PRO A 132 -0.41 -8.09 4.04
CA PRO A 132 -1.19 -8.17 5.27
C PRO A 132 -2.45 -7.27 5.30
N HIS A 133 -2.62 -6.39 4.31
CA HIS A 133 -3.73 -5.44 4.14
C HIS A 133 -5.08 -6.08 3.74
N LEU A 134 -5.62 -6.95 4.60
CA LEU A 134 -6.80 -7.78 4.28
C LEU A 134 -8.05 -7.02 3.83
N SER A 135 -8.21 -5.75 4.23
CA SER A 135 -9.34 -4.93 3.80
C SER A 135 -9.25 -4.51 2.33
N HIS A 136 -8.07 -4.54 1.73
CA HIS A 136 -7.79 -4.16 0.35
C HIS A 136 -8.13 -5.30 -0.61
N ASN A 137 -9.41 -5.64 -0.71
CA ASN A 137 -9.90 -6.75 -1.53
C ASN A 137 -10.95 -6.33 -2.58
N ASP A 138 -11.24 -5.04 -2.73
CA ASP A 138 -12.32 -4.51 -3.58
C ASP A 138 -11.88 -3.34 -4.49
N GLY A 139 -10.59 -3.00 -4.52
CA GLY A 139 -10.04 -1.88 -5.28
C GLY A 139 -10.41 -0.49 -4.77
N LYS A 140 -11.20 -0.39 -3.70
CA LYS A 140 -11.73 0.89 -3.18
C LYS A 140 -10.83 1.55 -2.12
N LYS A 141 -9.72 0.90 -1.76
CA LYS A 141 -8.83 1.31 -0.67
C LYS A 141 -7.44 1.55 -1.20
N LEU A 142 -6.76 2.50 -0.58
CA LEU A 142 -5.39 2.86 -0.90
C LEU A 142 -4.72 3.41 0.34
N ASP A 143 -3.49 2.97 0.56
CA ASP A 143 -2.60 3.55 1.56
C ASP A 143 -1.70 4.60 0.91
N ILE A 144 -1.51 5.73 1.59
CA ILE A 144 -0.73 6.88 1.14
C ILE A 144 0.28 7.23 2.23
N SER A 145 1.55 7.44 1.89
CA SER A 145 2.55 7.84 2.89
C SER A 145 2.30 9.23 3.45
N LEU A 146 2.69 9.43 4.70
CA LEU A 146 2.73 10.75 5.34
C LEU A 146 3.80 11.66 4.70
N LEU A 147 3.69 12.95 4.96
CA LEU A 147 4.62 14.00 4.50
C LEU A 147 5.59 14.39 5.62
N TYR A 148 6.82 14.68 5.22
CA TYR A 148 7.93 14.90 6.14
C TYR A 148 8.72 16.15 5.78
N THR A 149 9.42 16.69 6.75
CA THR A 149 10.48 17.67 6.55
C THR A 149 11.83 17.02 6.83
N ASP A 150 12.88 17.55 6.21
CA ASP A 150 14.25 17.21 6.56
C ASP A 150 14.75 17.98 7.80
N ASP A 151 16.02 17.80 8.13
CA ASP A 151 16.69 18.45 9.26
C ASP A 151 16.74 19.98 9.17
N SER A 152 16.62 20.54 7.96
CA SER A 152 16.53 21.99 7.74
C SER A 152 15.12 22.54 7.94
N GLY A 153 14.13 21.66 8.13
CA GLY A 153 12.72 22.02 8.23
C GLY A 153 12.02 22.17 6.88
N GLU A 154 12.70 21.86 5.78
CA GLU A 154 12.16 21.94 4.42
C GLU A 154 11.38 20.67 4.07
N LEU A 155 10.31 20.81 3.28
CA LEU A 155 9.50 19.66 2.86
C LEU A 155 10.28 18.73 1.94
N THR A 156 10.18 17.42 2.19
CA THR A 156 10.86 16.40 1.40
C THR A 156 9.93 15.28 0.95
N ASN A 157 10.23 14.73 -0.23
CA ASN A 157 9.55 13.54 -0.77
C ASN A 157 10.19 12.23 -0.26
N THR A 158 11.31 12.30 0.46
CA THR A 158 11.89 11.15 1.15
C THR A 158 10.90 10.60 2.20
N LYS A 159 10.79 9.27 2.29
CA LYS A 159 9.96 8.58 3.29
C LYS A 159 10.82 7.82 4.28
N PRO A 160 10.35 7.62 5.53
CA PRO A 160 11.21 7.04 6.58
C PRO A 160 11.66 5.59 6.32
N SER A 161 10.90 4.80 5.55
CA SER A 161 11.21 3.41 5.23
C SER A 161 11.18 3.12 3.74
N ARG A 162 11.86 2.05 3.31
CA ARG A 162 11.86 1.58 1.91
C ARG A 162 10.54 0.94 1.49
N SER A 163 9.80 0.38 2.45
CA SER A 163 8.47 -0.17 2.19
C SER A 163 7.38 0.90 2.21
N GLY A 164 7.61 2.03 2.88
CA GLY A 164 6.60 3.03 3.19
C GLY A 164 5.80 2.73 4.46
N TYR A 165 6.10 1.61 5.14
CA TYR A 165 5.45 1.16 6.37
C TYR A 165 6.46 0.95 7.50
N GLY A 166 5.97 0.82 8.73
CA GLY A 166 6.71 0.32 9.90
C GLY A 166 7.58 1.34 10.64
N VAL A 167 7.66 2.58 10.17
CA VAL A 167 8.27 3.68 10.93
C VAL A 167 7.14 4.61 11.38
N PHE A 168 6.75 4.44 12.63
CA PHE A 168 5.56 5.06 13.20
C PHE A 168 5.86 6.42 13.81
N GLU A 169 4.98 7.39 13.56
CA GLU A 169 4.88 8.60 14.34
C GLU A 169 4.42 8.27 15.76
N LYS A 170 5.32 8.45 16.72
CA LYS A 170 4.99 8.21 18.12
C LYS A 170 4.10 9.33 18.67
N PRO A 171 3.18 9.04 19.59
CA PRO A 171 2.46 10.07 20.32
C PRO A 171 3.44 10.94 21.11
N LEU A 172 3.16 12.24 21.19
CA LEU A 172 3.82 13.16 22.10
C LEU A 172 3.47 12.80 23.56
N ALA A 173 4.26 13.29 24.52
CA ALA A 173 4.03 13.03 25.94
C ALA A 173 2.64 13.44 26.44
N SER A 174 2.03 14.48 25.83
CA SER A 174 0.68 14.96 26.13
C SER A 174 -0.43 14.27 25.33
N GLU A 175 -0.08 13.42 24.37
CA GLU A 175 -1.04 12.76 23.48
C GLU A 175 -1.41 11.36 23.98
N HIS A 176 -2.62 10.91 23.65
CA HIS A 176 -3.07 9.56 24.02
C HIS A 176 -2.27 8.48 23.27
N ASN A 177 -1.57 7.63 24.02
CA ASN A 177 -0.82 6.52 23.45
C ASN A 177 -1.71 5.32 23.15
N GLN A 178 -2.35 5.36 21.98
CA GLN A 178 -3.24 4.31 21.50
C GLN A 178 -2.54 2.95 21.36
N ASN A 179 -1.24 2.95 21.00
CA ASN A 179 -0.45 1.73 20.87
C ASN A 179 -0.32 0.99 22.20
N ASP A 180 0.00 1.69 23.29
CA ASP A 180 0.11 1.07 24.62
C ASP A 180 -1.26 0.56 25.10
N VAL A 181 -2.33 1.29 24.83
CA VAL A 181 -3.71 0.87 25.13
C VAL A 181 -4.11 -0.39 24.36
N CYS A 182 -3.75 -0.50 23.08
CA CYS A 182 -4.07 -1.69 22.30
C CYS A 182 -3.26 -2.89 22.76
N LYS A 183 -1.97 -2.72 23.04
CA LYS A 183 -1.10 -3.81 23.52
C LYS A 183 -1.48 -4.30 24.90
N SER A 184 -1.88 -3.41 25.82
CA SER A 184 -2.36 -3.81 27.16
C SER A 184 -3.66 -4.62 27.10
N LYS A 185 -4.45 -4.48 26.02
CA LYS A 185 -5.65 -5.28 25.73
C LYS A 185 -5.35 -6.59 24.97
N GLY A 186 -4.08 -6.95 24.79
CA GLY A 186 -3.66 -8.18 24.14
C GLY A 186 -3.54 -8.11 22.60
N TYR A 187 -3.72 -6.94 21.99
CA TYR A 187 -3.55 -6.76 20.54
C TYR A 187 -2.07 -6.62 20.16
N TRP A 188 -1.33 -7.72 20.27
CA TRP A 188 0.12 -7.76 19.96
C TRP A 188 0.40 -7.42 18.50
N GLN A 189 -0.54 -7.70 17.58
CA GLN A 189 -0.37 -7.44 16.16
C GLN A 189 -0.41 -5.94 15.80
N TYR A 190 -0.85 -5.09 16.74
CA TYR A 190 -1.07 -3.66 16.49
C TYR A 190 0.18 -2.94 16.01
N ASP A 191 1.35 -3.30 16.56
CA ASP A 191 2.66 -2.73 16.21
C ASP A 191 3.51 -3.65 15.32
N PHE A 192 2.97 -4.79 14.86
CA PHE A 192 3.70 -5.78 14.07
C PHE A 192 4.34 -5.21 12.78
N PRO A 193 3.72 -4.27 12.04
CA PRO A 193 4.34 -3.71 10.84
C PRO A 193 5.69 -3.01 11.04
N LYS A 194 6.14 -2.77 12.29
CA LYS A 194 7.52 -2.29 12.56
C LYS A 194 8.62 -3.17 11.95
N TYR A 195 8.31 -4.45 11.69
CA TYR A 195 9.24 -5.38 11.05
C TYR A 195 9.18 -5.37 9.51
N LEU A 196 8.26 -4.59 8.92
CA LEU A 196 8.03 -4.51 7.48
C LEU A 196 8.65 -3.26 6.85
N THR A 197 9.60 -2.59 7.50
CA THR A 197 10.24 -1.36 6.96
C THR A 197 11.05 -1.62 5.69
N LEU A 198 11.57 -2.84 5.52
CA LEU A 198 12.55 -3.21 4.49
C LEU A 198 13.82 -2.33 4.52
N GLY A 199 14.13 -1.77 5.70
CA GLY A 199 15.20 -0.79 5.89
C GLY A 199 14.66 0.63 6.03
N LYS A 200 15.34 1.42 6.86
CA LYS A 200 15.06 2.86 7.02
C LYS A 200 15.87 3.66 6.01
N ASN A 201 15.29 4.74 5.49
CA ASN A 201 15.99 5.65 4.56
C ASN A 201 16.68 6.79 5.30
N SER A 202 16.07 7.31 6.37
CA SER A 202 16.65 8.35 7.21
C SER A 202 16.01 8.29 8.60
N ASP A 203 16.84 8.48 9.63
CA ASP A 203 16.39 8.63 11.02
C ASP A 203 16.06 10.08 11.39
N SER A 204 16.26 11.03 10.46
CA SER A 204 16.24 12.47 10.70
C SER A 204 14.99 13.18 10.16
N LEU A 205 14.09 12.43 9.50
CA LEU A 205 12.84 12.99 9.00
C LEU A 205 11.88 13.36 10.14
N LEU A 206 11.30 14.55 10.05
CA LEU A 206 10.34 15.06 11.01
C LEU A 206 8.94 15.13 10.38
N PHE A 207 7.92 14.71 11.13
CA PHE A 207 6.53 14.75 10.67
C PHE A 207 6.06 16.18 10.41
N SER A 208 5.60 16.47 9.18
CA SER A 208 5.10 17.80 8.84
C SER A 208 3.62 17.96 9.18
N VAL A 209 3.32 18.58 10.33
CA VAL A 209 1.94 18.81 10.79
C VAL A 209 1.12 19.60 9.75
N LYS A 210 1.68 20.69 9.22
CA LYS A 210 0.97 21.58 8.29
C LYS A 210 0.69 20.89 6.94
N ALA A 211 1.68 20.20 6.38
CA ALA A 211 1.52 19.56 5.08
C ALA A 211 0.59 18.35 5.14
N ASN A 212 0.71 17.50 6.16
CA ASN A 212 -0.22 16.37 6.33
C ASN A 212 -1.65 16.86 6.60
N LYS A 213 -1.83 17.93 7.39
CA LYS A 213 -3.15 18.54 7.61
C LYS A 213 -3.78 18.95 6.28
N LYS A 214 -3.03 19.67 5.43
CA LYS A 214 -3.50 20.09 4.11
C LYS A 214 -3.84 18.88 3.22
N LEU A 215 -2.95 17.89 3.12
CA LEU A 215 -3.19 16.68 2.33
C LEU A 215 -4.47 15.96 2.76
N ILE A 216 -4.64 15.74 4.07
CA ILE A 216 -5.83 15.06 4.61
C ILE A 216 -7.09 15.90 4.39
N GLN A 217 -7.03 17.22 4.51
CA GLN A 217 -8.16 18.09 4.16
C GLN A 217 -8.52 17.97 2.68
N SER A 218 -7.53 17.98 1.77
CA SER A 218 -7.73 17.77 0.34
C SER A 218 -8.40 16.41 0.05
N ILE A 219 -8.07 15.35 0.81
CA ILE A 219 -8.74 14.04 0.74
C ILE A 219 -10.18 14.13 1.26
N LEU A 220 -10.40 14.68 2.46
CA LEU A 220 -11.71 14.71 3.13
C LEU A 220 -12.76 15.53 2.36
N ASN A 221 -12.31 16.56 1.66
CA ASN A 221 -13.13 17.41 0.79
C ASN A 221 -13.69 16.67 -0.44
N GLN A 222 -13.10 15.54 -0.81
CA GLN A 222 -13.58 14.78 -1.96
C GLN A 222 -14.94 14.12 -1.66
N ARG A 223 -15.90 14.28 -2.57
CA ARG A 223 -17.23 13.65 -2.43
C ARG A 223 -17.16 12.13 -2.53
N ALA A 224 -16.14 11.62 -3.24
CA ALA A 224 -15.87 10.22 -3.46
C ALA A 224 -15.41 9.49 -2.19
N ILE A 225 -14.78 10.19 -1.23
CA ILE A 225 -14.25 9.58 -0.01
C ILE A 225 -15.38 9.15 0.93
N SER A 226 -15.25 7.95 1.50
CA SER A 226 -16.16 7.40 2.50
C SER A 226 -15.53 7.41 3.89
N LYS A 227 -14.27 6.99 4.00
CA LYS A 227 -13.50 6.90 5.25
C LYS A 227 -12.05 7.26 5.01
N VAL A 228 -11.44 7.85 6.02
CA VAL A 228 -10.00 8.06 6.13
C VAL A 228 -9.60 7.56 7.52
N PHE A 229 -8.59 6.70 7.60
CA PHE A 229 -8.03 6.23 8.86
C PHE A 229 -6.63 6.78 9.07
N ILE A 230 -6.43 7.34 10.26
CA ILE A 230 -5.14 7.73 10.85
C ILE A 230 -5.23 7.44 12.36
N GLU A 231 -4.09 7.42 13.06
CA GLU A 231 -4.12 7.26 14.51
C GLU A 231 -4.75 8.47 15.23
N PRO A 232 -5.40 8.25 16.40
CA PRO A 232 -6.06 9.31 17.16
C PRO A 232 -5.13 10.47 17.54
N HIS A 233 -3.87 10.18 17.88
CA HIS A 233 -2.92 11.21 18.26
C HIS A 233 -2.55 12.12 17.07
N LEU A 234 -2.43 11.58 15.86
CA LEU A 234 -2.19 12.38 14.65
C LEU A 234 -3.39 13.29 14.32
N LYS A 235 -4.61 12.78 14.49
CA LYS A 235 -5.83 13.59 14.37
C LYS A 235 -5.80 14.79 15.32
N MET A 236 -5.43 14.56 16.58
CA MET A 236 -5.31 15.60 17.60
C MET A 236 -4.19 16.59 17.25
N ARG A 237 -2.98 16.10 16.93
CA ARG A 237 -1.80 16.90 16.57
C ARG A 237 -2.07 17.87 15.43
N MET A 238 -2.82 17.43 14.42
CA MET A 238 -3.20 18.25 13.27
C MET A 238 -4.45 19.11 13.51
N GLY A 239 -5.15 18.93 14.63
CA GLY A 239 -6.43 19.60 14.90
C GLY A 239 -7.45 19.35 13.80
N LEU A 240 -7.66 18.08 13.43
CA LEU A 240 -8.58 17.65 12.38
C LEU A 240 -9.86 17.08 12.98
N GLU A 241 -11.01 17.61 12.58
CA GLU A 241 -12.32 17.07 12.93
C GLU A 241 -13.18 16.90 11.68
N HIS A 242 -13.57 15.65 11.41
CA HIS A 242 -14.41 15.33 10.27
C HIS A 242 -15.10 13.97 10.46
N SER A 243 -16.36 13.82 10.06
CA SER A 243 -17.14 12.58 10.24
C SER A 243 -16.61 11.37 9.44
N LYS A 244 -15.88 11.65 8.36
CA LYS A 244 -15.17 10.63 7.55
C LYS A 244 -13.80 10.23 8.12
N LEU A 245 -13.22 11.03 9.04
CA LEU A 245 -11.92 10.76 9.65
C LEU A 245 -12.11 9.91 10.91
N ARG A 246 -11.59 8.68 10.90
CA ARG A 246 -11.93 7.66 11.89
C ARG A 246 -10.68 6.96 12.42
N TYR A 247 -10.83 6.33 13.57
CA TYR A 247 -9.88 5.36 14.09
C TYR A 247 -10.31 3.95 13.68
N HIS A 248 -9.36 3.12 13.23
CA HIS A 248 -9.68 1.77 12.72
C HIS A 248 -9.93 0.75 13.85
N GLY A 249 -9.45 1.00 15.07
CA GLY A 249 -9.58 0.10 16.22
C GLY A 249 -8.40 -0.87 16.36
N CYS A 250 -8.16 -1.37 17.58
CA CYS A 250 -6.99 -2.20 17.93
C CYS A 250 -6.91 -3.57 17.20
N ARG A 251 -7.99 -4.01 16.54
CA ARG A 251 -7.99 -5.25 15.75
C ARG A 251 -7.23 -5.10 14.43
N ALA A 252 -7.11 -3.87 13.92
CA ALA A 252 -6.27 -3.53 12.78
C ALA A 252 -4.88 -3.11 13.26
N VAL A 253 -3.93 -3.01 12.34
CA VAL A 253 -2.63 -2.40 12.62
C VAL A 253 -2.75 -0.89 12.78
N ARG A 254 -1.79 -0.26 13.45
CA ARG A 254 -1.73 1.20 13.60
C ARG A 254 -1.53 1.93 12.26
N HIS A 255 -2.08 3.14 12.15
CA HIS A 255 -2.05 3.99 10.94
C HIS A 255 -1.39 5.34 11.23
N ASP A 256 -0.19 5.31 11.80
CA ASP A 256 0.66 6.46 12.08
C ASP A 256 2.01 6.41 11.35
N ASP A 257 2.13 5.54 10.36
CA ASP A 257 3.15 5.53 9.32
C ASP A 257 2.56 5.87 7.93
N HIS A 258 1.23 5.80 7.78
CA HIS A 258 0.52 6.08 6.53
C HIS A 258 -0.93 6.57 6.78
N ILE A 259 -1.57 7.06 5.72
CA ILE A 259 -2.98 7.44 5.64
C ILE A 259 -3.69 6.35 4.85
N HIS A 260 -4.72 5.71 5.43
CA HIS A 260 -5.57 4.80 4.69
C HIS A 260 -6.84 5.52 4.22
N ILE A 261 -7.14 5.42 2.92
CA ILE A 261 -8.34 6.02 2.33
C ILE A 261 -9.27 4.94 1.77
N GLN A 262 -10.59 5.19 1.86
CA GLN A 262 -11.61 4.34 1.25
C GLN A 262 -12.62 5.17 0.47
N VAL A 263 -12.83 4.88 -0.82
CA VAL A 263 -13.90 5.49 -1.62
C VAL A 263 -15.25 4.77 -1.43
N LYS A 264 -16.35 5.47 -1.71
CA LYS A 264 -17.71 4.91 -1.75
C LYS A 264 -17.85 3.90 -2.89
#